data_AF-A0A9D1BW03-F1
#
_entry.id   AF-A0A9D1BW03-F1
#
_cell.length_a   1.000
_cell.length_b   1.000
_cell.length_c   1.000
_cell.angle_alpha   90.00
_cell.angle_beta   90.00
_cell.angle_gamma   90.00
#
_symmetry.space_group_name_H-M   'P 1'
#
loop_
_entity.id
_entity.type
_entity.pdbx_description
1 polymer ?
#
loop_
_entity_poly.entity_id
_entity_poly.type
_entity_poly.pdbx_seq_one_letter_code
_entity_poly.pdbx_strand_id
1 'polypeptide(L)' 'MIDIQLKSEVLCVQDCIDFVSDDAVGGSVVFIGTVRNHTKNKRVLRLDFEAYEPMA' A
#
# COMPACT_ATOMS: atom_id res chain seq x y z
N MET A 1 -0.29 -18.20 -2.35
CA MET A 1 -1.42 -17.89 -1.45
C MET A 1 -1.59 -16.38 -1.46
N ILE A 2 -2.81 -15.87 -1.45
CA ILE A 2 -3.07 -14.43 -1.38
C ILE A 2 -3.06 -14.05 0.11
N ASP A 3 -2.30 -13.02 0.46
CA ASP A 3 -2.24 -12.43 1.80
C ASP A 3 -2.68 -10.96 1.71
N ILE A 4 -3.64 -10.56 2.54
CA ILE A 4 -4.24 -9.21 2.53
C ILE A 4 -4.22 -8.68 3.96
N GLN A 5 -3.66 -7.49 4.14
CA GLN A 5 -3.52 -6.86 5.46
C GLN A 5 -4.01 -5.41 5.40
N LEU A 6 -4.79 -5.03 6.41
CA LEU A 6 -5.14 -3.65 6.72
C LEU A 6 -4.34 -3.22 7.96
N LYS A 7 -3.65 -2.08 7.86
CA LYS A 7 -2.74 -1.58 8.90
C LYS A 7 -3.05 -0.13 9.23
N SER A 8 -2.95 0.23 10.50
CA SER A 8 -3.07 1.62 10.97
C SER A 8 -1.69 2.30 11.13
N GLU A 9 -0.63 1.50 11.09
CA GLU A 9 0.76 1.90 11.11
C GLU A 9 1.32 2.20 9.71
N VAL A 10 2.52 2.82 9.67
CA VAL A 10 3.22 3.09 8.42
C VAL A 10 3.57 1.78 7.72
N LEU A 11 3.18 1.67 6.45
CA LEU A 11 3.45 0.50 5.63
C LEU A 11 4.95 0.38 5.29
N CYS A 12 5.51 -0.81 5.47
CA CYS A 12 6.83 -1.17 4.94
C CYS A 12 6.63 -1.90 3.61
N VAL A 13 7.00 -1.25 2.50
CA VAL A 13 6.84 -1.83 1.15
C VAL A 13 7.69 -3.08 0.95
N GLN A 14 8.85 -3.14 1.61
CA GLN A 14 9.78 -4.25 1.46
C GLN A 14 9.19 -5.58 1.96
N ASP A 15 8.38 -5.54 3.03
CA ASP A 15 7.72 -6.73 3.57
C ASP A 15 6.90 -7.46 2.49
N CYS A 16 6.19 -6.70 1.63
CA CYS A 16 5.39 -7.27 0.54
C CYS A 16 6.26 -7.79 -0.62
N ILE A 17 7.38 -7.11 -0.91
CA ILE A 17 8.31 -7.53 -1.97
C ILE A 17 8.98 -8.85 -1.55
N ASP A 18 9.47 -8.92 -0.31
CA ASP A 18 10.15 -10.10 0.22
C ASP A 18 9.18 -11.29 0.29
N PHE A 19 7.92 -11.05 0.68
CA PHE A 19 6.89 -12.10 0.74
C PHE A 19 6.64 -12.81 -0.60
N VAL A 20 6.74 -12.10 -1.73
CA VAL A 20 6.49 -12.67 -3.08
C VAL A 20 7.78 -13.01 -3.83
N SER A 21 8.94 -12.79 -3.22
CA SER A 21 10.24 -13.06 -3.85
C SER A 21 10.51 -14.56 -3.88
N ASP A 22 10.83 -15.09 -5.07
CA ASP A 22 11.17 -16.50 -5.28
C ASP A 22 12.07 -16.61 -6.53
N ASP A 23 13.05 -17.51 -6.51
CA ASP A 23 14.01 -17.71 -7.59
C ASP A 23 13.35 -18.13 -8.92
N ALA A 24 12.14 -18.69 -8.88
CA ALA A 24 11.38 -19.05 -10.08
C ALA A 24 10.66 -17.86 -10.74
N VAL A 25 10.63 -16.69 -10.09
CA VAL A 25 9.89 -15.51 -10.58
C VAL A 25 10.80 -14.65 -11.45
N GLY A 26 10.44 -14.51 -12.73
CA GLY A 26 11.20 -13.69 -13.70
C GLY A 26 11.03 -12.17 -13.53
N GLY A 27 10.12 -11.72 -12.65
CA GLY A 27 9.91 -10.32 -12.33
C GLY A 27 8.64 -10.08 -11.52
N SER A 28 8.64 -8.99 -10.76
CA SER A 28 7.52 -8.54 -9.92
C SER A 28 7.09 -7.13 -10.31
N VAL A 29 5.79 -6.83 -10.22
CA VAL A 29 5.26 -5.48 -10.41
C VAL A 29 4.71 -4.98 -9.07
N VAL A 30 5.14 -3.79 -8.65
CA VAL A 30 4.73 -3.17 -7.39
C VAL A 30 4.03 -1.85 -7.68
N PHE A 31 2.87 -1.64 -7.06
CA PHE A 31 2.15 -0.37 -7.09
C PHE A 31 2.09 0.24 -5.69
N ILE A 32 2.48 1.51 -5.55
CA ILE A 32 2.53 2.21 -4.27
C ILE A 32 1.72 3.51 -4.40
N GLY A 33 0.56 3.55 -3.74
CA GLY A 33 -0.26 4.75 -3.64
C GLY A 33 0.25 5.67 -2.52
N THR A 34 0.64 6.89 -2.86
CA THR A 34 1.06 7.91 -1.87
C THR A 34 0.13 9.11 -1.89
N VAL A 35 -0.05 9.77 -0.73
CA VAL A 35 -0.86 10.99 -0.63
C VAL A 35 -0.11 12.14 -1.30
N ARG A 36 -0.71 12.70 -2.36
CA ARG A 36 -0.17 13.90 -3.03
C ARG A 36 -0.32 15.14 -2.13
N ASN A 37 0.65 16.03 -2.20
CA ASN A 37 0.66 17.27 -1.41
C ASN A 37 -0.27 18.40 -1.93
N HIS A 38 -0.91 18.21 -3.08
CA HIS A 38 -1.81 19.20 -3.68
C HIS A 38 -2.98 18.52 -4.42
N THR A 39 -4.14 19.18 -4.43
CA THR A 39 -5.32 18.78 -5.23
C THR A 39 -6.17 20.02 -5.51
N LYS A 40 -6.59 20.21 -6.77
CA LYS A 40 -7.43 21.35 -7.20
C LYS A 40 -6.88 22.72 -6.71
N ASN A 41 -5.58 22.96 -6.92
CA ASN A 41 -4.86 24.18 -6.49
C ASN A 41 -4.89 24.46 -4.96
N LYS A 42 -5.20 23.45 -4.13
CA LYS A 42 -5.14 23.55 -2.68
C LYS A 42 -4.09 22.59 -2.13
N ARG A 43 -3.40 22.99 -1.06
CA ARG A 43 -2.45 22.14 -0.32
C ARG A 43 -3.23 21.07 0.45
N VAL A 44 -2.81 19.82 0.34
CA VAL A 44 -3.29 18.71 1.15
C VAL A 44 -2.39 18.61 2.38
N LEU A 45 -2.98 18.64 3.58
CA LEU A 45 -2.24 18.49 4.84
C LEU A 45 -2.10 17.01 5.24
N ARG A 46 -3.21 16.28 5.16
CA ARG A 46 -3.30 14.83 5.35
C ARG A 46 -4.59 14.29 4.73
N LEU A 47 -4.67 12.97 4.61
CA LEU A 47 -5.92 12.24 4.40
C LEU A 47 -6.10 11.29 5.59
N ASP A 48 -7.31 11.18 6.09
CA ASP A 48 -7.70 10.18 7.07
C ASP A 48 -8.45 9.06 6.33
N PHE A 49 -8.11 7.81 6.63
CA PHE A 49 -8.67 6.63 5.96
C PHE A 49 -9.47 5.80 6.97
N GLU A 50 -10.54 5.16 6.49
CA GLU A 50 -11.39 4.24 7.25
C GLU A 50 -11.77 3.05 6.37
N ALA A 51 -12.03 1.90 6.98
CA ALA A 51 -12.43 0.68 6.28
C ALA A 51 -13.39 -0.14 7.14
N TYR A 52 -14.29 -0.87 6.49
CA TYR A 52 -15.04 -1.96 7.13
C TYR A 52 -14.20 -3.25 7.03
N GLU A 53 -13.30 -3.43 8.00
CA GLU A 53 -12.24 -4.46 7.98
C GLU A 53 -12.71 -5.89 7.66
N PRO A 54 -13.86 -6.39 8.14
CA PRO A 54 -14.28 -7.76 7.83
C PRO A 54 -14.62 -8.00 6.35
N MET A 55 -14.84 -6.93 5.58
CA MET A 55 -15.21 -6.99 4.17
C MET A 55 -14.08 -6.55 3.24
N ALA A 56 -13.21 -5.65 3.70
CA ALA A 56 -12.11 -5.07 2.93
C ALA A 56 -10.90 -6.02 2.88
#